data_AF-A0A328AEG1-F1
#
_entry.id   AF-A0A328AEG1-F1
#
_cell.length_a   1.000
_cell.length_b   1.000
_cell.length_c   1.000
_cell.angle_alpha   90.00
_cell.angle_beta   90.00
_cell.angle_gamma   90.00
#
_symmetry.space_group_name_H-M   'P 1'
#
loop_
_entity.id
_entity.type
_entity.pdbx_description
1 polymer ?
#
loop_
_entity_poly.entity_id
_entity_poly.type
_entity_poly.pdbx_seq_one_letter_code
_entity_poly.pdbx_strand_id
1 'polypeptide(L)'
;MSGAVQVEETPEERLERYRRMADSTRELAARSDDAEIRSAYLELAAKWVRLAEQAARDVTGPEPLAPTSASQTRLSDDRAHA
;
A
#
# COMPACT_ATOMS: atom_id res chain seq x y z
N MET A 1 -32.90 6.92 -19.37
CA MET A 1 -32.08 5.87 -18.75
C MET A 1 -30.65 6.09 -19.20
N SER A 2 -29.86 6.86 -18.44
CA SER A 2 -28.44 7.08 -18.75
C SER A 2 -27.65 5.92 -18.18
N GLY A 3 -27.22 5.00 -19.04
CA GLY A 3 -26.24 3.99 -18.68
C GLY A 3 -24.96 4.70 -18.26
N ALA A 4 -24.57 4.55 -16.99
CA ALA A 4 -23.25 4.98 -16.55
C ALA A 4 -22.24 4.17 -17.36
N VAL A 5 -21.53 4.85 -18.26
CA VAL A 5 -20.34 4.31 -18.90
C VAL A 5 -19.37 4.07 -17.75
N GLN A 6 -19.25 2.82 -17.30
CA GLN A 6 -18.18 2.40 -16.43
C GLN A 6 -16.91 2.46 -17.29
N VAL A 7 -16.27 3.63 -17.28
CA VAL A 7 -14.90 3.75 -17.76
C VAL A 7 -14.09 2.91 -16.78
N GLU A 8 -13.72 1.70 -17.20
CA GLU A 8 -12.83 0.85 -16.41
C GLU A 8 -11.49 1.56 -16.32
N GLU A 9 -11.24 2.21 -15.19
CA GLU A 9 -9.96 2.82 -14.88
C GLU A 9 -8.90 1.74 -14.77
N THR A 10 -7.83 1.89 -15.53
CA THR A 10 -6.70 0.94 -15.50
C THR A 10 -6.01 0.97 -14.13
N PRO A 11 -5.38 -0.15 -13.70
CA PRO A 11 -4.60 -0.18 -12.45
C PRO A 11 -3.54 0.93 -12.38
N GLU A 12 -2.93 1.29 -13.50
CA GLU A 12 -1.94 2.36 -13.63
C GLU A 12 -2.56 3.75 -13.43
N GLU A 13 -3.70 4.03 -14.07
CA GLU A 13 -4.43 5.30 -13.87
C GLU A 13 -4.88 5.45 -12.42
N ARG A 14 -5.34 4.35 -11.81
CA ARG A 14 -5.74 4.29 -10.41
C ARG A 14 -4.56 4.57 -9.47
N LEU A 15 -3.40 3.96 -9.74
CA LEU A 15 -2.16 4.20 -9.00
C LEU A 15 -1.75 5.67 -9.07
N GLU A 16 -1.70 6.23 -10.28
CA GLU A 16 -1.30 7.63 -10.50
C GLU A 16 -2.29 8.62 -9.85
N ARG A 17 -3.59 8.30 -9.88
CA ARG A 17 -4.61 9.08 -9.17
C ARG A 17 -4.36 9.08 -7.66
N TYR A 18 -4.10 7.93 -7.04
CA TYR A 18 -3.83 7.86 -5.60
C TYR A 18 -2.56 8.62 -5.20
N ARG A 19 -1.50 8.56 -6.02
CA ARG A 19 -0.29 9.37 -5.81
C ARG A 19 -0.59 10.86 -5.84
N ARG A 20 -1.30 11.34 -6.86
CA ARG A 20 -1.71 12.75 -6.97
C ARG A 20 -2.56 13.22 -5.79
N MET A 21 -3.47 12.36 -5.31
CA MET A 21 -4.29 12.66 -4.13
C MET A 21 -3.45 12.77 -2.85
N ALA A 22 -2.47 11.87 -2.66
CA ALA A 22 -1.56 11.92 -1.53
C ALA A 22 -0.76 13.24 -1.52
N ASP A 23 -0.18 13.61 -2.67
CA ASP A 23 0.64 14.82 -2.78
C ASP A 23 -0.17 16.10 -2.62
N SER A 24 -1.34 16.17 -3.26
CA SER A 24 -2.27 17.30 -3.07
C SER A 24 -2.67 17.48 -1.60
N THR A 25 -2.88 16.37 -0.89
CA THR A 25 -3.25 16.40 0.53
C THR A 25 -2.06 16.85 1.40
N ARG A 26 -0.83 16.44 1.07
CA ARG A 26 0.39 16.94 1.74
C ARG A 26 0.60 18.43 1.52
N GLU A 27 0.31 18.94 0.32
CA GLU A 27 0.36 20.38 0.06
C GLU A 27 -0.65 21.14 0.91
N LEU A 28 -1.86 20.62 1.08
CA LEU A 28 -2.87 21.21 1.98
C LEU A 28 -2.41 21.20 3.44
N ALA A 29 -1.80 20.10 3.90
CA ALA A 29 -1.21 20.03 5.23
C ALA A 29 -0.11 21.09 5.42
N ALA A 30 0.78 21.25 4.43
CA ALA A 30 1.89 22.19 4.48
C ALA A 30 1.43 23.67 4.51
N ARG A 31 0.27 23.96 3.92
CA ARG A 31 -0.35 25.30 3.91
C ARG A 31 -1.23 25.57 5.14
N SER A 32 -1.44 24.59 6.02
CA SER A 32 -2.32 24.72 7.17
C SER A 32 -1.55 25.16 8.41
N ASP A 33 -1.94 26.30 9.00
CA ASP A 33 -1.39 26.79 10.27
C ASP A 33 -1.99 26.10 11.50
N ASP A 34 -3.16 25.47 11.33
CA ASP A 34 -3.85 24.72 12.38
C ASP A 34 -3.27 23.31 12.51
N ALA A 35 -2.83 22.96 13.73
CA ALA A 35 -2.16 21.69 13.99
C ALA A 35 -3.11 20.48 13.85
N GLU A 36 -4.38 20.62 14.21
CA GLU A 36 -5.37 19.55 14.09
C GLU A 36 -5.73 19.31 12.62
N ILE A 37 -5.95 20.39 11.86
CA ILE A 37 -6.23 20.31 10.42
C ILE A 37 -5.02 19.73 9.68
N ARG A 38 -3.80 20.16 10.02
CA ARG A 38 -2.57 19.60 9.46
C ARG A 38 -2.45 18.11 9.74
N SER A 39 -2.71 17.68 10.98
CA SER A 39 -2.68 16.26 11.35
C SER A 39 -3.70 15.45 10.55
N ALA A 40 -4.94 15.95 10.43
CA ALA A 40 -5.99 15.28 9.66
C ALA A 40 -5.63 15.12 8.18
N TYR A 41 -5.02 16.14 7.56
CA TYR A 41 -4.53 16.04 6.18
C TYR A 41 -3.37 15.05 6.06
N LEU A 42 -2.44 15.01 7.01
CA LEU A 42 -1.34 14.03 6.98
C LEU A 42 -1.85 12.59 7.10
N GLU A 43 -2.84 12.34 7.97
CA GLU A 43 -3.50 11.03 8.06
C GLU A 43 -4.19 10.64 6.75
N LEU A 44 -4.88 11.59 6.11
CA LEU A 44 -5.53 11.36 4.83
C LEU A 44 -4.50 11.07 3.72
N ALA A 45 -3.39 11.80 3.67
CA ALA A 45 -2.30 11.54 2.75
C ALA A 45 -1.71 10.13 2.94
N ALA A 46 -1.54 9.70 4.20
CA ALA A 46 -1.08 8.34 4.50
C ALA A 46 -2.06 7.25 4.02
N LYS A 47 -3.38 7.50 4.09
CA LYS A 47 -4.40 6.60 3.52
C LYS A 47 -4.26 6.50 2.00
N TRP A 48 -4.06 7.62 1.30
CA TRP A 48 -3.83 7.61 -0.15
C TRP A 48 -2.57 6.86 -0.56
N VAL A 49 -1.47 6.98 0.21
CA VAL A 49 -0.24 6.22 -0.03
C VAL A 49 -0.48 4.71 0.07
N ARG A 50 -1.20 4.25 1.10
CA ARG A 50 -1.50 2.81 1.24
C ARG A 50 -2.34 2.28 0.07
N LEU A 51 -3.30 3.08 -0.41
CA LEU A 51 -4.09 2.73 -1.60
C LEU A 51 -3.22 2.70 -2.87
N ALA A 52 -2.28 3.63 -3.02
CA ALA A 52 -1.31 3.62 -4.10
C ALA A 52 -0.42 2.36 -4.05
N GLU A 53 0.09 1.99 -2.87
CA GLU A 53 0.87 0.75 -2.69
C GLU A 53 0.05 -0.49 -3.05
N GLN A 54 -1.23 -0.53 -2.70
CA GLN A 54 -2.12 -1.62 -3.09
C GLN A 54 -2.33 -1.67 -4.60
N ALA A 55 -2.62 -0.54 -5.24
CA ALA A 55 -2.76 -0.47 -6.69
C ALA A 55 -1.46 -0.83 -7.43
N ALA A 56 -0.30 -0.49 -6.87
CA ALA A 56 0.99 -0.87 -7.45
C ALA A 56 1.21 -2.39 -7.46
N ARG A 57 0.72 -3.11 -6.44
CA ARG A 57 0.76 -4.59 -6.44
C ARG A 57 -0.13 -5.17 -7.55
N ASP A 58 -1.26 -4.53 -7.84
CA ASP A 58 -2.14 -4.95 -8.94
C ASP A 58 -1.46 -4.74 -10.31
N VAL A 59 -0.71 -3.63 -10.49
CA VAL A 59 0.05 -3.33 -11.72
C VAL A 59 1.23 -4.28 -11.91
N THR A 60 1.99 -4.56 -10.84
CA THR A 60 3.22 -5.36 -10.93
C THR A 60 2.94 -6.87 -10.97
N GLY A 61 1.69 -7.29 -10.70
CA GLY A 61 1.32 -8.66 -10.43
C GLY A 61 1.76 -9.11 -9.03
N PRO A 62 1.30 -10.28 -8.53
CA PRO A 62 1.76 -10.79 -7.26
C PRO A 62 3.28 -10.94 -7.31
N GLU A 63 3.99 -10.21 -6.45
CA GLU A 63 5.38 -10.49 -6.15
C GLU A 63 5.46 -12.00 -5.87
N PRO A 64 6.29 -12.78 -6.60
CA PRO A 64 6.41 -14.19 -6.32
C PRO A 64 6.88 -14.27 -4.87
N LEU A 65 6.00 -14.79 -4.00
CA LEU A 65 6.32 -15.09 -2.61
C LEU A 65 7.64 -15.85 -2.65
N ALA A 66 8.73 -15.17 -2.33
CA ALA A 66 10.02 -15.83 -2.18
C ALA A 66 9.73 -17.02 -1.26
N PRO A 67 10.00 -18.26 -1.70
CA PRO A 67 9.60 -19.42 -0.95
C PRO A 67 10.14 -19.24 0.46
N THR A 68 9.21 -19.28 1.41
CA THR A 68 9.47 -19.34 2.84
C THR A 68 10.68 -20.23 3.02
N SER A 69 11.83 -19.61 3.34
CA SER A 69 12.98 -20.32 3.87
C SER A 69 12.55 -20.84 5.23
N ALA A 70 11.80 -21.94 5.19
CA ALA A 70 11.72 -22.92 6.23
C ALA A 70 13.14 -23.47 6.38
N SER A 71 13.99 -22.72 7.06
CA SER A 71 15.08 -23.33 7.83
C SER A 71 14.45 -23.95 9.07
N GLN A 72 13.59 -24.95 8.83
CA GLN A 72 13.48 -26.09 9.73
C GLN A 72 14.81 -26.84 9.59
N THR A 73 15.85 -26.36 10.29
CA THR A 73 16.97 -27.23 10.63
C THR A 73 16.48 -28.15 11.73
N ARG A 74 15.93 -29.25 11.23
CA ARG A 74 15.73 -30.57 11.83
C ARG A 74 16.27 -30.70 13.26
N LEU A 75 15.31 -30.95 14.14
CA LEU A 75 15.38 -31.96 15.19
C LEU A 75 16.37 -33.08 14.82
N SER A 76 17.58 -33.03 15.38
CA SER A 76 18.42 -34.22 15.53
C SER A 76 18.27 -34.68 16.96
N ASP A 77 17.46 -35.72 17.10
CA ASP A 77 17.56 -36.72 18.14
C ASP A 77 19.03 -37.16 18.25
N ASP A 78 19.67 -36.91 19.38
CA ASP A 78 20.84 -37.70 19.79
C ASP A 78 20.69 -38.04 21.28
N ARG A 79 20.12 -39.22 21.49
CA ARG A 79 20.10 -39.93 22.76
C ARG A 79 21.35 -40.80 22.82
N ALA A 80 22.35 -40.43 23.62
CA ALA A 80 23.34 -41.39 24.13
C ALA A 80 24.09 -40.91 25.39
N HIS A 81 23.85 -41.64 26.48
CA HIS A 81 24.76 -42.03 27.57
C HIS A 81 25.87 -41.08 28.08
N ALA A 82 25.74 -40.70 29.36
CA ALA A 82 26.72 -41.03 30.40
C ALA A 82 26.03 -41.11 31.77
#